data_AF-U9SYL2-F1
#
_entry.id   AF-U9SYL2-F1
#
_cell.length_a   1.000
_cell.length_b   1.000
_cell.length_c   1.000
_cell.angle_alpha   90.00
_cell.angle_beta   90.00
_cell.angle_gamma   90.00
#
_symmetry.space_group_name_H-M   'P 1'
#
loop_
_entity.id
_entity.type
_entity.pdbx_description
1 polymer ?
#
loop_
_entity_poly.entity_id
_entity_poly.type
_entity_poly.pdbx_seq_one_letter_code
_entity_poly.pdbx_strand_id
1 'polypeptide(L)'
;MSQKRTVKRETKKTKLIDTSEKISANELKLNIFFELGIPGKELLEPVRTLKRKSVSDWTEQDVMPLAELLAGRIGIDGIGENFSGASAFGSISEDLSKFVFEHPKSDQLLIRST
;
A
#
# COMPACT_ATOMS: atom_id res chain seq x y z
N MET A 1 30.27 -49.11 36.72
CA MET A 1 29.05 -49.86 36.36
C MET A 1 28.11 -48.92 35.59
N SER A 2 27.85 -49.22 34.31
CA SER A 2 27.17 -48.33 33.37
C SER A 2 25.69 -48.72 33.25
N GLN A 3 24.77 -47.82 33.63
CA GLN A 3 23.33 -48.07 33.53
C GLN A 3 22.78 -47.52 32.20
N LYS A 4 22.53 -48.43 31.24
CA LYS A 4 21.73 -48.17 30.03
C LYS A 4 20.29 -47.85 30.43
N ARG A 5 19.80 -46.64 30.12
CA ARG A 5 18.38 -46.31 30.22
C ARG A 5 17.71 -46.47 28.86
N THR A 6 16.77 -47.40 28.77
CA THR A 6 15.89 -47.66 27.62
C THR A 6 14.86 -46.55 27.46
N VAL A 7 14.83 -45.91 26.28
CA VAL A 7 13.85 -44.88 25.89
C VAL A 7 12.58 -45.58 25.37
N LYS A 8 11.46 -45.43 26.09
CA LYS A 8 10.13 -45.75 25.55
C LYS A 8 9.70 -44.65 24.58
N ARG A 9 9.56 -44.98 23.30
CA ARG A 9 8.90 -44.13 22.30
C ARG A 9 7.39 -44.29 22.45
N GLU A 10 6.73 -43.29 23.00
CA GLU A 10 5.29 -43.12 22.80
C GLU A 10 5.08 -42.23 21.58
N THR A 11 4.46 -42.79 20.54
CA THR A 11 4.01 -42.08 19.36
C THR A 11 2.89 -41.12 19.76
N LYS A 12 3.26 -39.86 20.03
CA LYS A 12 2.30 -38.80 20.30
C LYS A 12 1.57 -38.47 19.00
N LYS A 13 0.33 -38.93 18.92
CA LYS A 13 -0.71 -38.62 17.94
C LYS A 13 -0.55 -37.19 17.41
N THR A 14 -0.38 -37.06 16.09
CA THR A 14 -0.34 -35.80 15.35
C THR A 14 -1.58 -35.00 15.71
N LYS A 15 -1.42 -33.97 16.55
CA LYS A 15 -2.41 -32.91 16.62
C LYS A 15 -2.20 -32.11 15.34
N LEU A 16 -3.15 -32.24 14.42
CA LEU A 16 -3.48 -31.17 13.49
C LEU A 16 -3.70 -29.93 14.36
N ILE A 17 -2.69 -29.07 14.42
CA ILE A 17 -2.82 -27.75 14.99
C ILE A 17 -3.34 -26.91 13.83
N ASP A 18 -4.64 -26.65 13.93
CA ASP A 18 -5.39 -25.64 13.22
C ASP A 18 -4.53 -24.39 13.00
N THR A 19 -4.16 -24.12 11.74
CA THR A 19 -3.33 -22.98 11.33
C THR A 19 -4.06 -21.64 11.42
N SER A 20 -5.16 -21.55 12.18
CA SER A 20 -5.75 -20.28 12.61
C SER A 20 -5.03 -19.72 13.85
N GLU A 21 -3.70 -19.77 13.87
CA GLU A 21 -2.93 -19.02 14.84
C GLU A 21 -3.15 -17.53 14.56
N LYS A 22 -3.86 -16.87 15.49
CA LYS A 22 -3.97 -15.42 15.70
C LYS A 22 -3.00 -14.60 14.82
N ILE A 23 -3.43 -14.30 13.60
CA ILE A 23 -2.79 -13.25 12.82
C ILE A 23 -3.07 -11.97 13.62
N SER A 24 -2.02 -11.42 14.21
CA SER A 24 -2.16 -10.24 15.06
C SER A 24 -2.69 -9.09 14.20
N ALA A 25 -3.50 -8.20 14.77
CA ALA A 25 -4.13 -7.11 14.02
C ALA A 25 -3.12 -6.22 13.28
N ASN A 26 -1.86 -6.19 13.71
CA ASN A 26 -0.76 -5.54 13.01
C ASN A 26 -0.33 -6.28 11.73
N GLU A 27 -0.28 -7.61 11.73
CA GLU A 27 0.05 -8.42 10.55
C GLU A 27 -1.08 -8.37 9.51
N LEU A 28 -2.34 -8.36 9.96
CA LEU A 28 -3.47 -8.09 9.06
C LEU A 28 -3.41 -6.68 8.46
N LYS A 29 -3.13 -5.65 9.27
CA LYS A 29 -2.96 -4.27 8.77
C LYS A 29 -1.79 -4.14 7.78
N LEU A 30 -0.68 -4.82 8.05
CA LEU A 30 0.49 -4.80 7.18
C LEU A 30 0.21 -5.51 5.85
N ASN A 31 -0.42 -6.70 5.90
CA ASN A 31 -0.80 -7.44 4.69
C ASN A 31 -1.82 -6.68 3.84
N ILE A 32 -2.82 -6.07 4.46
CA ILE A 32 -3.81 -5.25 3.74
C ILE A 32 -3.13 -4.02 3.11
N PHE A 33 -2.15 -3.40 3.80
CA PHE A 33 -1.38 -2.29 3.22
C PHE A 33 -0.50 -2.73 2.05
N PHE A 34 0.05 -3.95 2.08
CA PHE A 34 0.80 -4.52 0.96
C PHE A 34 -0.10 -4.92 -0.22
N GLU A 35 -1.29 -5.45 0.04
CA GLU A 35 -2.23 -5.87 -1.02
C GLU A 35 -3.01 -4.70 -1.64
N LEU A 36 -3.32 -3.66 -0.87
CA LEU A 36 -4.08 -2.48 -1.31
C LEU A 36 -3.22 -1.22 -1.45
N GLY A 37 -1.90 -1.36 -1.33
CA GLY A 37 -0.93 -0.29 -1.57
C GLY A 37 -0.41 -0.31 -3.00
N ILE A 38 0.13 0.83 -3.46
CA ILE A 38 0.83 0.91 -4.74
C ILE A 38 2.34 1.11 -4.54
N PRO A 39 3.18 0.54 -5.41
CA PRO A 39 4.61 0.83 -5.41
C PRO A 39 4.84 2.32 -5.69
N GLY A 40 5.54 3.02 -4.79
CA GLY A 40 5.83 4.45 -4.97
C GLY A 40 6.49 4.78 -6.30
N LYS A 41 7.31 3.88 -6.87
CA LYS A 41 7.95 4.09 -8.19
C LYS A 41 6.97 4.36 -9.33
N GLU A 42 5.74 3.84 -9.26
CA GLU A 42 4.70 4.07 -10.28
C GLU A 42 4.23 5.53 -10.31
N LEU A 43 4.39 6.26 -9.20
CA LEU A 43 3.99 7.66 -9.07
C LEU A 43 5.04 8.63 -9.65
N LEU A 44 6.28 8.18 -9.89
CA LEU A 44 7.38 9.09 -10.19
C LEU A 44 7.16 9.90 -11.48
N GLU A 45 6.83 9.23 -12.58
CA GLU A 45 6.62 9.90 -13.88
C GLU A 45 5.32 10.72 -13.93
N PRO A 46 4.18 10.23 -13.42
CA PRO A 46 2.97 11.05 -13.29
C PRO A 46 3.19 12.33 -12.48
N VAL A 47 3.86 12.24 -11.32
CA VAL A 47 4.21 13.42 -10.51
C VAL A 47 5.12 14.37 -11.28
N ARG A 48 6.17 13.85 -11.92
CA ARG A 48 7.09 14.68 -12.73
C ARG A 48 6.37 15.41 -13.85
N THR A 49 5.42 14.75 -14.51
CA THR A 49 4.64 15.32 -15.61
C THR A 49 3.75 16.44 -15.09
N LEU A 50 3.03 16.21 -13.99
CA LEU A 50 2.16 17.21 -13.37
C LEU A 50 2.95 18.44 -12.89
N LYS A 51 4.12 18.23 -12.28
CA LYS A 51 5.03 19.31 -11.81
C LYS A 51 5.63 20.17 -12.92
N ARG A 52 5.47 19.82 -14.20
CA ARG A 52 5.84 20.72 -15.31
C ARG A 52 4.90 21.91 -15.42
N LYS A 53 3.73 21.86 -14.77
CA LYS A 53 2.76 22.93 -14.69
C LYS A 53 2.68 23.48 -13.28
N SER A 54 2.37 24.76 -13.17
CA SER A 54 2.04 25.36 -11.88
C SER A 54 0.68 24.83 -11.39
N VAL A 55 0.47 24.77 -10.08
CA VAL A 55 -0.76 24.24 -9.48
C VAL A 55 -2.01 24.95 -10.00
N SER A 56 -1.93 26.27 -10.21
CA SER A 56 -3.03 27.07 -10.74
C SER A 56 -3.41 26.75 -12.19
N ASP A 57 -2.53 26.08 -12.93
CA ASP A 57 -2.74 25.70 -14.34
C ASP A 57 -3.14 24.22 -14.49
N TRP A 58 -3.32 23.50 -13.38
CA TRP A 58 -3.73 22.10 -13.43
C TRP A 58 -5.15 21.96 -13.96
N THR A 59 -5.34 20.93 -14.78
CA THR A 59 -6.66 20.52 -15.27
C THR A 59 -7.02 19.14 -14.74
N GLU A 60 -8.30 18.77 -14.81
CA GLU A 60 -8.75 17.41 -14.46
C GLU A 60 -7.98 16.34 -15.26
N GLN A 61 -7.67 16.60 -16.54
CA GLN A 61 -6.89 15.67 -17.36
C GLN A 61 -5.43 15.54 -16.91
N ASP A 62 -4.83 16.61 -16.38
CA ASP A 62 -3.45 16.56 -15.87
C ASP A 62 -3.36 15.72 -14.59
N VAL A 63 -4.41 15.75 -13.77
CA VAL A 63 -4.48 15.06 -12.49
C VAL A 63 -4.97 13.61 -12.63
N MET A 64 -5.75 13.32 -13.66
CA MET A 64 -6.35 11.99 -13.91
C MET A 64 -5.37 10.82 -13.77
N PRO A 65 -4.16 10.84 -14.35
CA PRO A 65 -3.25 9.69 -14.26
C PRO A 65 -2.84 9.37 -12.82
N LEU A 66 -2.70 10.39 -11.97
CA LEU A 66 -2.42 10.20 -10.54
C LEU A 66 -3.68 9.71 -9.80
N ALA A 67 -4.84 10.27 -10.11
CA ALA A 67 -6.10 9.86 -9.50
C ALA A 67 -6.42 8.39 -9.78
N GLU A 68 -6.23 7.91 -11.01
CA GLU A 68 -6.44 6.51 -11.40
C GLU A 68 -5.50 5.55 -10.67
N LEU A 69 -4.23 5.90 -10.52
CA LEU A 69 -3.26 5.09 -9.77
C LEU A 69 -3.61 4.99 -8.28
N LEU A 70 -4.14 6.08 -7.70
CA LEU A 70 -4.48 6.17 -6.28
C LEU A 70 -5.90 5.66 -5.98
N ALA A 71 -6.75 5.49 -6.98
CA ALA A 71 -8.15 5.12 -6.79
C ALA A 71 -8.28 3.78 -6.04
N GLY A 72 -9.01 3.80 -4.93
CA GLY A 72 -9.21 2.62 -4.07
C GLY A 72 -7.94 2.11 -3.37
N ARG A 73 -6.82 2.84 -3.41
CA ARG A 73 -5.57 2.47 -2.74
C ARG A 73 -5.50 3.11 -1.37
N ILE A 74 -5.08 2.34 -0.38
CA ILE A 74 -5.03 2.80 1.02
C ILE A 74 -3.63 3.25 1.45
N GLY A 75 -2.63 3.09 0.58
CA GLY A 75 -1.24 3.27 0.91
C GLY A 75 -0.32 3.38 -0.30
N ILE A 76 0.85 3.94 -0.06
CA ILE A 76 1.96 3.99 -1.01
C ILE A 76 3.14 3.31 -0.32
N ASP A 77 3.69 2.27 -0.95
CA ASP A 77 4.96 1.70 -0.50
C ASP A 77 6.08 2.70 -0.82
N GLY A 78 6.81 3.12 0.20
CA GLY A 78 7.94 4.05 0.09
C GLY A 78 9.29 3.41 0.41
N ILE A 79 9.39 2.08 0.48
CA ILE A 79 10.61 1.39 0.90
C ILE A 79 11.51 1.11 -0.30
N GLY A 80 12.83 1.28 -0.12
CA GLY A 80 13.84 0.91 -1.11
C GLY A 80 13.69 1.68 -2.42
N GLU A 81 13.55 0.97 -3.54
CA GLU A 81 13.39 1.56 -4.88
C GLU A 81 12.12 2.42 -5.02
N ASN A 82 11.12 2.22 -4.15
CA ASN A 82 9.87 2.95 -4.20
C ASN A 82 9.94 4.33 -3.52
N PHE A 83 10.99 4.58 -2.72
CA PHE A 83 11.14 5.81 -1.95
C PHE A 83 11.08 7.07 -2.81
N SER A 84 11.76 7.07 -3.96
CA SER A 84 11.84 8.27 -4.80
C SER A 84 10.47 8.71 -5.32
N GLY A 85 9.62 7.78 -5.74
CA GLY A 85 8.29 8.11 -6.25
C GLY A 85 7.31 8.43 -5.12
N ALA A 86 7.40 7.73 -3.97
CA ALA A 86 6.61 8.08 -2.78
C ALA A 86 6.96 9.48 -2.26
N SER A 87 8.24 9.84 -2.21
CA SER A 87 8.71 11.17 -1.83
C SER A 87 8.27 12.24 -2.83
N ALA A 88 8.33 11.93 -4.14
CA ALA A 88 7.82 12.83 -5.17
C ALA A 88 6.33 13.12 -4.97
N PHE A 89 5.52 12.10 -4.72
CA PHE A 89 4.10 12.25 -4.42
C PHE A 89 3.87 13.10 -3.15
N GLY A 90 4.61 12.83 -2.07
CA GLY A 90 4.53 13.63 -0.85
C GLY A 90 4.84 15.12 -1.06
N SER A 91 5.62 15.47 -2.09
CA SER A 91 5.89 16.88 -2.43
C SER A 91 4.72 17.63 -3.09
N ILE A 92 3.69 16.91 -3.56
CA ILE A 92 2.51 17.50 -4.22
C ILE A 92 1.19 17.13 -3.54
N SER A 93 1.22 16.29 -2.48
CA SER A 93 0.02 15.68 -1.93
C SER A 93 -0.96 16.71 -1.35
N GLU A 94 -0.44 17.79 -0.76
CA GLU A 94 -1.28 18.87 -0.24
C GLU A 94 -2.01 19.62 -1.36
N ASP A 95 -1.29 20.02 -2.40
CA ASP A 95 -1.84 20.74 -3.54
C ASP A 95 -2.84 19.86 -4.33
N LEU A 96 -2.50 18.58 -4.51
CA LEU A 96 -3.39 17.61 -5.12
C LEU A 96 -4.68 17.42 -4.31
N SER A 97 -4.58 17.36 -2.98
CA SER A 97 -5.77 17.25 -2.12
C SER A 97 -6.66 18.47 -2.28
N LYS A 98 -6.08 19.68 -2.24
CA LYS A 98 -6.83 20.94 -2.45
C LYS A 98 -7.52 20.97 -3.81
N PHE A 99 -6.80 20.61 -4.88
CA PHE A 99 -7.35 20.55 -6.23
C PHE A 99 -8.56 19.62 -6.31
N VAL A 100 -8.47 18.41 -5.73
CA VAL A 100 -9.57 17.46 -5.72
C VAL A 100 -10.79 18.01 -4.95
N PHE A 101 -10.58 18.64 -3.79
CA PHE A 101 -11.65 19.27 -3.02
C PHE A 101 -12.34 20.42 -3.75
N GLU A 102 -11.60 21.22 -4.51
CA GLU A 102 -12.12 22.35 -5.29
C GLU A 102 -12.80 21.91 -6.60
N HIS A 103 -12.51 20.69 -7.06
CA HIS A 103 -13.04 20.10 -8.28
C HIS A 103 -13.79 18.79 -8.01
N PRO A 104 -15.02 18.83 -7.43
CA PRO A 104 -15.76 17.64 -6.98
C PRO A 104 -16.20 16.66 -8.09
N LYS A 105 -15.97 16.97 -9.38
CA LYS A 105 -16.07 15.95 -10.44
C LYS A 105 -14.90 14.95 -10.38
N SER A 106 -13.76 15.37 -9.86
CA SER A 106 -12.58 14.53 -9.58
C SER A 106 -12.80 13.60 -8.39
N ASP A 107 -13.59 14.01 -7.39
CA ASP A 107 -14.00 13.14 -6.26
C ASP A 107 -14.77 11.89 -6.72
N GLN A 108 -15.57 12.01 -7.79
CA GLN A 108 -16.28 10.87 -8.35
C GLN A 108 -15.34 9.84 -9.01
N LEU A 109 -14.13 10.23 -9.41
CA LEU A 109 -13.15 9.33 -10.01
C LEU A 109 -12.35 8.54 -8.97
N LEU A 110 -12.06 9.15 -7.80
CA LEU A 110 -11.41 8.43 -6.70
C LEU A 110 -12.34 7.39 -6.02
N ILE A 111 -13.66 7.62 -6.04
CA ILE A 111 -14.64 6.79 -5.31
C ILE A 111 -15.26 5.68 -6.18
N ARG A 112 -15.34 5.83 -7.51
CA ARG A 112 -16.12 4.92 -8.38
C ARG A 112 -15.42 3.61 -8.80
N SER A 113 -14.22 3.33 -8.30
CA SER A 113 -13.48 2.10 -8.64
C SER A 113 -13.68 0.94 -7.65
N THR A 114 -14.64 1.04 -6.72
CA THR A 114 -15.11 -0.06 -5.87
C THR A 114 -16.29 -0.78 -6.51
#